data_AF-A0A6C1RZN7-F1
#
_entry.id   AF-A0A6C1RZN7-F1
#
_cell.length_a   1.000
_cell.length_b   1.000
_cell.length_c   1.000
_cell.angle_alpha   90.00
_cell.angle_beta   90.00
_cell.angle_gamma   90.00
#
_symmetry.space_group_name_H-M   'P 1'
#
loop_
_entity.id
_entity.type
_entity.pdbx_description
1 polymer ?
#
loop_
_entity_poly.entity_id
_entity_poly.type
_entity_poly.pdbx_seq_one_letter_code
_entity_poly.pdbx_strand_id
1 'polypeptide(L)'
;MPFENDIFDIVLNVESSHRYLLFSKFLSEVHRTLKSGGYLLLTDFRHDHKMAEMKEDISNSEFDVVHYELINENIVNALKADDERSTLFMC
;
A
#
# COMPACT_ATOMS: atom_id res chain seq x y z
N MET A 1 -16.60 -1.00 -4.19
CA MET A 1 -16.60 -2.36 -3.60
C MET A 1 -17.96 -2.60 -2.94
N PRO A 2 -18.54 -3.82 -2.94
CA PRO A 2 -19.91 -4.07 -2.48
C PRO A 2 -20.01 -4.21 -0.96
N PHE A 3 -19.40 -3.29 -0.22
CA PHE A 3 -19.40 -3.26 1.24
C PHE A 3 -20.21 -2.06 1.74
N GLU A 4 -20.87 -2.24 2.87
CA GLU A 4 -21.55 -1.16 3.60
C GLU A 4 -20.53 -0.14 4.13
N ASN A 5 -21.02 1.03 4.54
CA ASN A 5 -20.20 2.05 5.16
C ASN A 5 -19.84 1.65 6.60
N ASP A 6 -18.72 2.16 7.13
CA ASP A 6 -18.38 2.07 8.57
C ASP A 6 -18.34 0.63 9.13
N ILE A 7 -17.83 -0.34 8.37
CA ILE A 7 -17.82 -1.76 8.78
C ILE A 7 -16.45 -2.26 9.22
N PHE A 8 -15.36 -1.71 8.66
CA PHE A 8 -14.00 -2.20 8.94
C PHE A 8 -13.28 -1.30 9.93
N ASP A 9 -12.52 -1.91 10.84
CA ASP A 9 -11.59 -1.19 11.70
C ASP A 9 -10.24 -0.95 10.98
N ILE A 10 -9.82 -1.90 10.14
CA ILE A 10 -8.56 -1.85 9.40
C ILE A 10 -8.77 -2.40 7.98
N VAL A 11 -8.19 -1.72 6.99
CA VAL A 11 -8.03 -2.24 5.62
C VAL A 11 -6.54 -2.35 5.32
N LEU A 12 -6.09 -3.51 4.86
CA LEU A 12 -4.71 -3.77 4.47
C LEU A 12 -4.61 -3.90 2.94
N ASN A 13 -3.68 -3.16 2.34
CA ASN A 13 -3.35 -3.27 0.93
C ASN A 13 -1.86 -3.52 0.75
N VAL A 14 -1.52 -4.70 0.23
CA VAL A 14 -0.14 -5.14 0.01
C VAL A 14 0.09 -5.30 -1.48
N GLU A 15 1.03 -4.54 -2.03
CA GLU A 15 1.59 -4.72 -3.38
C GLU A 15 0.54 -4.83 -4.51
N SER A 16 -0.61 -4.18 -4.34
CA SER A 16 -1.71 -4.28 -5.31
C SER A 16 -2.14 -2.92 -5.87
N SER A 17 -1.88 -1.84 -5.13
CA SER A 17 -2.41 -0.53 -5.44
C SER A 17 -1.83 0.10 -6.71
N HIS A 18 -0.60 -0.26 -7.11
CA HIS A 18 0.01 0.19 -8.35
C HIS A 18 -0.71 -0.33 -9.60
N ARG A 19 -1.58 -1.33 -9.48
CA ARG A 19 -2.42 -1.87 -10.57
C ARG A 19 -3.73 -1.11 -10.74
N TYR A 20 -4.09 -0.24 -9.80
CA TYR A 20 -5.36 0.47 -9.83
C TYR A 20 -5.26 1.66 -10.80
N LEU A 21 -6.12 1.66 -11.82
CA LEU A 21 -6.19 2.76 -12.79
C LEU A 21 -6.56 4.10 -12.13
N LEU A 22 -7.37 4.05 -11.07
CA LEU A 22 -7.85 5.22 -10.33
C LEU A 22 -7.63 4.98 -8.84
N PHE A 23 -6.41 5.23 -8.37
CA PHE A 23 -6.02 5.02 -6.99
C PHE A 23 -6.78 5.93 -6.01
N SER A 24 -7.06 7.17 -6.39
CA SER A 24 -7.94 8.08 -5.62
C SER A 24 -9.35 7.51 -5.37
N LYS A 25 -9.96 6.83 -6.36
CA LYS A 25 -11.26 6.15 -6.16
C LYS A 25 -11.17 4.97 -5.19
N PHE A 26 -10.02 4.30 -5.15
CA PHE A 26 -9.79 3.28 -4.15
C PHE A 26 -9.72 3.90 -2.76
N LEU A 27 -8.99 5.00 -2.58
CA LEU A 27 -8.92 5.71 -1.29
C LEU A 27 -10.32 6.13 -0.81
N SER A 28 -11.14 6.75 -1.66
CA SER A 28 -12.50 7.16 -1.28
C SER A 28 -13.38 5.97 -0.88
N GLU A 29 -13.26 4.85 -1.58
CA GLU A 29 -14.02 3.64 -1.25
C GLU A 29 -13.55 2.99 0.06
N VAL A 30 -12.24 2.98 0.33
CA VAL A 30 -11.71 2.49 1.60
C VAL A 30 -12.17 3.38 2.74
N HIS A 31 -12.02 4.70 2.61
CA HIS A 31 -12.46 5.67 3.62
C HIS A 31 -13.93 5.47 3.99
N ARG A 32 -14.81 5.33 2.99
CA ARG A 32 -16.24 5.06 3.20
C ARG A 32 -16.49 3.78 4.03
N THR A 33 -15.70 2.73 3.83
CA THR A 33 -15.90 1.44 4.49
C THR A 33 -15.25 1.34 5.87
N LEU A 34 -14.30 2.22 6.18
CA LEU A 34 -13.67 2.29 7.49
C LEU A 34 -14.60 2.96 8.48
N LYS A 35 -14.67 2.44 9.69
CA LYS A 35 -15.28 3.14 10.83
C LYS A 35 -14.48 4.41 11.13
N SER A 36 -15.11 5.37 11.79
CA SER A 36 -14.42 6.53 12.36
C SER A 36 -13.24 6.08 13.23
N GLY A 37 -12.03 6.58 12.92
CA GLY A 37 -10.79 6.20 13.58
C GLY A 37 -10.15 4.89 13.08
N GLY A 38 -10.71 4.27 12.04
CA GLY A 38 -10.12 3.11 11.38
C GLY A 38 -8.88 3.46 10.55
N TYR A 39 -8.11 2.44 10.18
CA TYR A 39 -6.81 2.62 9.52
C TYR A 39 -6.74 1.92 8.16
N LEU A 40 -6.15 2.62 7.19
CA LEU A 40 -5.62 2.01 5.97
C LEU A 40 -4.13 1.73 6.18
N LEU A 41 -3.73 0.47 6.08
CA LEU A 41 -2.34 0.04 6.04
C LEU A 41 -1.97 -0.28 4.59
N LEU A 42 -0.96 0.39 4.06
CA LEU A 42 -0.64 0.35 2.63
C LEU A 42 0.87 0.19 2.43
N THR A 43 1.25 -0.79 1.62
CA THR A 43 2.63 -0.99 1.17
C THR A 43 2.65 -1.31 -0.32
N ASP A 44 3.58 -0.70 -1.05
CA ASP A 44 3.74 -0.92 -2.48
C ASP A 44 5.14 -0.50 -2.94
N PHE A 45 5.57 -0.99 -4.10
CA PHE A 45 6.76 -0.51 -4.80
C PHE A 45 6.35 0.14 -6.11
N ARG A 46 6.90 1.31 -6.41
CA ARG A 46 6.57 2.08 -7.62
C ARG A 46 7.81 2.79 -8.14
N HIS A 47 7.82 3.09 -9.44
CA HIS A 47 8.78 4.06 -9.98
C HIS A 47 8.56 5.44 -9.36
N ASP A 48 9.62 6.24 -9.27
CA ASP A 48 9.62 7.53 -8.54
C ASP A 48 8.46 8.45 -8.93
N HIS A 49 8.17 8.61 -10.22
CA HIS A 49 7.05 9.45 -10.69
C HIS A 49 5.69 8.89 -10.22
N LYS A 50 5.50 7.56 -10.23
CA LYS A 50 4.28 6.90 -9.74
C LYS A 50 4.17 6.92 -8.22
N MET A 51 5.30 6.97 -7.52
CA MET A 51 5.32 7.18 -6.07
C MET A 51 4.94 8.61 -5.71
N ALA A 52 5.39 9.60 -6.49
CA ALA A 52 4.96 10.99 -6.31
C ALA A 52 3.46 11.16 -6.56
N GLU A 53 2.93 10.62 -7.66
CA GLU A 53 1.48 10.60 -7.95
C GLU A 53 0.68 9.95 -6.81
N MET A 54 1.15 8.82 -6.26
CA MET A 54 0.52 8.14 -5.13
C MET A 54 0.46 9.02 -3.87
N LYS A 55 1.56 9.69 -3.55
CA LYS A 55 1.64 10.59 -2.39
C LYS A 55 0.73 11.80 -2.56
N GLU A 56 0.63 12.34 -3.77
CA GLU A 56 -0.30 13.41 -4.11
C GLU A 56 -1.76 12.95 -3.93
N ASP A 57 -2.13 11.80 -4.48
CA ASP A 57 -3.47 11.21 -4.29
C ASP A 57 -3.81 11.02 -2.82
N ILE A 58 -2.88 10.54 -2.00
CA ILE A 58 -3.07 10.40 -0.54
C ILE A 58 -3.26 11.77 0.11
N SER A 59 -2.41 12.76 -0.23
CA SER A 59 -2.51 14.10 0.35
C SER A 59 -3.80 14.84 -0.01
N ASN A 60 -4.42 14.47 -1.13
CA ASN A 60 -5.69 15.02 -1.60
C ASN A 60 -6.91 14.19 -1.15
N SER A 61 -6.70 13.09 -0.41
CA SER A 61 -7.76 12.24 0.11
C SER A 61 -8.21 12.67 1.50
N GLU A 62 -9.20 11.96 2.04
CA GLU A 62 -9.72 12.14 3.39
C GLU A 62 -8.85 11.47 4.48
N PHE A 63 -7.69 10.90 4.12
CA PHE A 63 -6.77 10.27 5.06
C PHE A 63 -5.69 11.21 5.58
N ASP A 64 -5.43 11.13 6.88
CA ASP A 64 -4.22 11.68 7.49
C ASP A 64 -3.10 10.62 7.51
N VAL A 65 -1.90 10.99 7.05
CA VAL A 65 -0.73 10.11 7.12
C VAL A 65 -0.17 10.12 8.55
N VAL A 66 -0.50 9.08 9.32
CA VAL A 66 -0.02 8.92 10.70
C VAL A 66 1.39 8.34 10.79
N HIS A 67 1.81 7.56 9.78
CA HIS A 67 3.12 6.94 9.72
C HIS A 67 3.52 6.67 8.27
N TYR A 68 4.79 6.90 7.96
CA TYR A 68 5.39 6.58 6.67
C TYR A 68 6.83 6.12 6.91
N GLU A 69 7.19 5.00 6.28
CA GLU A 69 8.54 4.46 6.33
C GLU A 69 8.98 4.05 4.93
N LEU A 70 10.20 4.43 4.56
CA LEU A 70 10.83 3.99 3.31
C LEU A 70 11.73 2.79 3.63
N ILE A 71 11.35 1.60 3.15
CA ILE A 71 12.04 0.34 3.47
C ILE A 71 12.86 -0.24 2.31
N ASN A 72 13.23 0.57 1.32
CA ASN A 72 13.91 0.10 0.08
C ASN A 72 15.17 -0.73 0.36
N GLU A 73 16.00 -0.32 1.32
CA GLU A 73 17.22 -1.05 1.68
C GLU A 73 16.89 -2.44 2.24
N ASN A 74 15.88 -2.54 3.11
CA ASN A 74 15.41 -3.80 3.67
C ASN A 74 14.89 -4.73 2.57
N ILE A 75 14.16 -4.20 1.58
CA ILE A 75 13.69 -4.98 0.43
C ILE A 75 14.86 -5.49 -0.41
N VAL A 76 15.84 -4.65 -0.73
CA VAL A 76 17.03 -5.06 -1.49
C VAL A 76 17.81 -6.15 -0.73
N ASN A 77 17.95 -6.02 0.59
CA ASN A 77 18.63 -7.03 1.40
C ASN A 77 17.84 -8.34 1.47
N ALA A 78 16.52 -8.28 1.58
CA ALA A 78 15.67 -9.46 1.56
C ALA A 78 15.74 -10.21 0.22
N LEU A 79 15.72 -9.47 -0.91
CA LEU A 79 15.86 -10.06 -2.24
C LEU A 79 17.21 -10.74 -2.44
N LYS A 80 18.31 -10.14 -1.95
CA LYS A 80 19.64 -10.77 -1.99
C LYS A 80 19.67 -12.08 -1.19
N ALA A 81 19.11 -12.06 0.02
CA ALA A 81 19.05 -13.25 0.87
C ALA A 81 18.17 -14.37 0.25
N ASP A 82 17.10 -14.01 -0.46
CA ASP A 82 16.24 -14.98 -1.15
C ASP A 82 16.87 -15.55 -2.43
N ASP A 83 17.67 -14.76 -3.16
CA ASP A 83 18.46 -15.23 -4.30
C ASP A 83 19.50 -16.29 -3.87
N GLU A 84 20.23 -16.01 -2.79
CA GLU A 84 21.18 -16.95 -2.16
C GLU A 84 20.48 -18.23 -1.69
N ARG A 85 19.24 -18.12 -1.19
CA ARG A 85 18.44 -19.27 -0.78
C ARG A 85 17.98 -20.08 -1.98
N SER A 86 17.43 -19.44 -3.01
CA SER A 86 16.83 -20.09 -4.17
C SER A 86 17.86 -20.86 -5.01
N THR A 87 19.08 -20.34 -5.10
CA THR A 87 20.21 -21.02 -5.74
C THR A 87 20.66 -22.28 -4.99
N LEU A 88 20.52 -22.33 -3.66
CA LEU A 88 20.86 -23.51 -2.85
C LEU A 88 19.87 -24.69 -3.06
N PHE A 89 18.61 -24.43 -3.42
CA PHE A 89 17.59 -25.46 -3.68
C PHE A 89 17.58 -25.98 -5.13
N MET A 90 18.42 -25.42 -6.00
CA MET A 90 18.55 -25.84 -7.42
C MET A 90 19.78 -26.71 -7.69
N CYS A 91 20.44 -27.23 -6.65
CA CYS A 91 21.53 -28.21 -6.72
C CYS A 91 21.10 -29.58 -6.17
#